data_AF-A0A841FRY3-F1
#
_entry.id   AF-A0A841FRY3-F1
#
_cell.length_a   1.000
_cell.length_b   1.000
_cell.length_c   1.000
_cell.angle_alpha   90.00
_cell.angle_beta   90.00
_cell.angle_gamma   90.00
#
_symmetry.space_group_name_H-M   'P 1'
#
loop_
_entity.id
_entity.type
_entity.pdbx_description
1 polymer ?
#
loop_
_entity_poly.entity_id
_entity_poly.type
_entity_poly.pdbx_seq_one_letter_code
_entity_poly.pdbx_strand_id
1 'polypeptide(L)'
;MRHRTMRLTRFRLPRCLAVSAAVAAAGLALAACGGSGPGDGTGGSTPPSASGTVPPPSTSGSGEQSMGPDDGKVKPGYALQIIVTKTGGFAGVEDRLVIAEDGTWEYTGSRKPEGESGTLNSDELRRLQTLAVSTELFAPPEKTKPDHQCADMFQYGLTVGDMTTRTNECGEPPNDTFKDMMAIVHEATPM
;
A
#
# COMPACT_ATOMS: atom_id res chain seq x y z
N MET A 1 39.49 -19.30 -27.83
CA MET A 1 39.60 -17.90 -27.34
C MET A 1 39.07 -16.96 -28.41
N ARG A 2 37.85 -16.45 -28.26
CA ARG A 2 37.27 -15.44 -29.16
C ARG A 2 36.85 -14.25 -28.29
N HIS A 3 37.55 -13.14 -28.45
CA HIS A 3 37.30 -11.89 -27.74
C HIS A 3 35.94 -11.31 -28.17
N ARG A 4 35.02 -11.15 -27.21
CA ARG A 4 33.80 -10.35 -27.40
C ARG A 4 34.12 -8.89 -27.04
N THR A 5 34.14 -8.06 -28.07
CA THR A 5 34.29 -6.60 -27.98
C THR A 5 33.01 -6.00 -27.42
N MET A 6 33.09 -5.38 -26.24
CA MET A 6 32.02 -4.58 -25.65
C MET A 6 31.76 -3.34 -26.50
N ARG A 7 30.54 -3.16 -27.01
CA ARG A 7 30.07 -1.88 -27.55
C ARG A 7 29.40 -1.11 -26.42
N LEU A 8 30.06 -0.04 -25.96
CA LEU A 8 29.44 0.97 -25.10
C LEU A 8 28.38 1.73 -25.89
N THR A 9 27.11 1.48 -25.58
CA THR A 9 26.00 2.29 -26.07
C THR A 9 25.96 3.58 -25.24
N ARG A 10 26.24 4.69 -25.91
CA ARG A 10 26.29 6.03 -25.35
C ARG A 10 24.90 6.45 -24.83
N PHE A 11 24.82 6.74 -23.54
CA PHE A 11 23.69 7.43 -22.92
C PHE A 11 23.53 8.82 -23.57
N ARG A 12 22.39 9.07 -24.21
CA ARG A 12 21.96 10.41 -24.61
C ARG A 12 21.15 11.00 -23.45
N LEU A 13 21.70 11.99 -22.76
CA LEU A 13 20.93 12.85 -21.85
C LEU A 13 19.99 13.74 -22.67
N PRO A 14 18.69 13.85 -22.31
CA PRO A 14 17.85 14.92 -22.83
C PRO A 14 18.19 16.23 -22.12
N ARG A 15 18.54 17.23 -22.94
CA ARG A 15 18.52 18.64 -22.57
C ARG A 15 17.07 19.05 -22.39
N CYS A 16 16.61 19.24 -21.16
CA CYS A 16 15.42 20.01 -20.89
C CYS A 16 15.83 21.43 -20.48
N LEU A 17 15.34 22.36 -21.29
CA LEU A 17 15.58 23.78 -21.28
C LEU A 17 15.33 24.41 -19.91
N ALA A 18 16.25 25.28 -19.54
CA ALA A 18 16.01 26.37 -18.61
C ALA A 18 14.85 27.24 -19.12
N VAL A 19 14.01 27.69 -18.19
CA VAL A 19 13.46 29.05 -18.05
C VAL A 19 12.29 28.91 -17.08
N SER A 20 12.37 29.56 -15.92
CA SER A 20 11.27 30.38 -15.39
C SER A 20 11.75 31.28 -14.27
N ALA A 21 11.36 32.53 -14.40
CA ALA A 21 11.78 33.72 -13.69
C ALA A 21 11.43 33.71 -12.19
N ALA A 22 12.29 34.38 -11.45
CA ALA A 22 12.06 34.79 -10.07
C ALA A 22 10.91 35.81 -9.98
N VAL A 23 10.05 35.64 -8.99
CA VAL A 23 9.26 36.73 -8.38
C VAL A 23 9.48 36.66 -6.87
N ALA A 24 10.15 37.70 -6.36
CA ALA A 24 10.26 37.98 -4.94
C ALA A 24 9.09 38.89 -4.52
N ALA A 25 8.49 38.64 -3.35
CA ALA A 25 8.05 39.68 -2.40
C ALA A 25 7.35 39.08 -1.18
N ALA A 26 8.00 39.28 -0.02
CA ALA A 26 7.48 39.73 1.27
C ALA A 26 6.00 39.51 1.64
N GLY A 27 5.80 38.92 2.82
CA GLY A 27 4.55 38.99 3.58
C GLY A 27 4.64 38.32 4.94
N LEU A 28 5.41 38.89 5.88
CA LEU A 28 5.27 38.59 7.31
C LEU A 28 3.92 39.10 7.80
N ALA A 29 3.08 38.21 8.33
CA ALA A 29 1.99 38.58 9.23
C ALA A 29 1.96 37.60 10.41
N LEU A 30 2.63 38.00 11.49
CA LEU A 30 2.44 37.47 12.84
C LEU A 30 1.07 37.92 13.35
N ALA A 31 0.08 37.03 13.35
CA ALA A 31 -1.13 37.20 14.15
C ALA A 31 -0.97 36.41 15.45
N ALA A 32 -0.53 37.11 16.48
CA ALA A 32 -0.59 36.70 17.87
C ALA A 32 -1.95 37.09 18.48
N CYS A 33 -2.24 36.49 19.64
CA CYS A 33 -3.39 36.70 20.54
C CYS A 33 -4.59 35.76 20.25
N GLY A 34 -5.11 34.96 21.17
CA GLY A 34 -5.00 34.91 22.63
C GLY A 34 -6.39 34.57 23.17
N GLY A 35 -6.49 33.64 24.13
CA GLY A 35 -7.79 33.35 24.76
C GLY A 35 -7.89 31.97 25.42
N SER A 36 -7.14 31.75 26.49
CA SER A 36 -7.41 30.68 27.45
C SER A 36 -8.67 31.02 28.25
N GLY A 37 -9.72 30.20 28.16
CA GLY A 37 -10.89 30.27 29.02
C GLY A 37 -10.98 29.02 29.90
N PRO A 38 -11.00 29.12 31.24
CA PRO A 38 -11.29 28.00 32.12
C PRO A 38 -12.81 27.83 32.23
N GLY A 39 -13.34 26.76 31.63
CA GLY A 39 -14.72 26.33 31.81
C GLY A 39 -14.82 25.34 32.97
N ASP A 40 -14.99 25.85 34.19
CA ASP A 40 -15.49 25.09 35.33
C ASP A 40 -16.97 24.76 35.09
N GLY A 41 -17.26 23.48 34.85
CA GLY A 41 -18.59 22.95 34.61
C GLY A 41 -18.86 21.73 35.46
N THR A 42 -19.02 21.93 36.77
CA THR A 42 -19.60 20.96 37.68
C THR A 42 -21.06 20.71 37.33
N GLY A 43 -21.43 19.47 37.00
CA GLY A 43 -22.81 19.07 36.79
C GLY A 43 -22.96 17.56 36.74
N GLY A 44 -23.24 16.95 37.88
CA GLY A 44 -23.65 15.55 37.96
C GLY A 44 -25.12 15.36 37.56
N SER A 45 -25.45 14.18 37.04
CA SER A 45 -26.49 13.28 37.59
C SER A 45 -26.87 12.18 36.58
N THR A 46 -26.84 10.94 37.09
CA THR A 46 -27.71 9.78 36.78
C THR A 46 -27.70 9.14 35.36
N PRO A 47 -27.43 7.82 35.25
CA PRO A 47 -27.82 7.03 34.08
C PRO A 47 -29.28 6.55 34.20
N PRO A 48 -30.14 6.70 33.18
CA PRO A 48 -31.34 5.88 33.07
C PRO A 48 -30.98 4.50 32.53
N SER A 49 -31.29 3.48 33.35
CA SER A 49 -31.36 2.08 32.94
C SER A 49 -32.55 1.92 31.99
N ALA A 50 -32.29 1.55 30.74
CA ALA A 50 -33.31 1.13 29.79
C ALA A 50 -32.96 -0.27 29.27
N SER A 51 -33.68 -1.26 29.79
CA SER A 51 -33.78 -2.58 29.17
C SER A 51 -34.45 -2.45 27.80
N GLY A 52 -33.68 -2.68 26.74
CA GLY A 52 -34.17 -2.82 25.38
C GLY A 52 -33.93 -4.24 24.89
N THR A 53 -35.02 -4.98 24.74
CA THR A 53 -35.09 -6.36 24.25
C THR A 53 -34.56 -6.51 22.82
N VAL A 54 -33.78 -7.57 22.62
CA VAL A 54 -33.22 -8.09 21.35
C VAL A 54 -34.32 -8.51 20.36
N PRO A 55 -34.17 -8.20 19.06
CA PRO A 55 -34.58 -9.12 18.00
C PRO A 55 -33.37 -9.80 17.30
N PRO A 56 -33.51 -11.08 16.88
CA PRO A 56 -32.47 -11.88 16.21
C PRO A 56 -32.16 -11.45 14.75
N PRO A 57 -31.07 -11.97 14.15
CA PRO A 57 -30.50 -11.43 12.90
C PRO A 57 -31.30 -11.80 11.65
N SER A 58 -31.42 -10.85 10.72
CA SER A 58 -31.93 -11.11 9.37
C SER A 58 -30.79 -11.47 8.42
N THR A 59 -30.74 -12.74 8.06
CA THR A 59 -29.98 -13.32 6.95
C THR A 59 -30.69 -13.06 5.63
N SER A 60 -30.03 -12.48 4.61
CA SER A 60 -30.31 -12.75 3.18
C SER A 60 -29.28 -12.07 2.27
N GLY A 61 -28.55 -12.91 1.55
CA GLY A 61 -27.54 -12.56 0.57
C GLY A 61 -26.70 -13.77 0.19
N SER A 62 -27.36 -14.89 -0.11
CA SER A 62 -26.73 -16.12 -0.60
C SER A 62 -26.37 -15.94 -2.07
N GLY A 63 -25.08 -15.78 -2.35
CA GLY A 63 -24.49 -16.01 -3.66
C GLY A 63 -23.82 -17.37 -3.66
N GLU A 64 -24.60 -18.41 -3.90
CA GLU A 64 -24.13 -19.79 -4.05
C GLU A 64 -23.44 -19.90 -5.42
N GLN A 65 -22.11 -19.67 -5.47
CA GLN A 65 -21.31 -20.09 -6.61
C GLN A 65 -21.13 -21.60 -6.52
N SER A 66 -21.94 -22.28 -7.32
CA SER A 66 -21.86 -23.71 -7.62
C SER A 66 -20.47 -24.07 -8.16
N MET A 67 -19.60 -24.58 -7.28
CA MET A 67 -18.41 -25.30 -7.69
C MET A 67 -18.82 -26.75 -7.96
N GLY A 68 -18.98 -27.07 -9.24
CA GLY A 68 -19.12 -28.45 -9.70
C GLY A 68 -17.89 -29.28 -9.34
N PRO A 69 -18.01 -30.62 -9.27
CA PRO A 69 -16.87 -31.50 -9.06
C PRO A 69 -16.06 -31.55 -10.36
N ASP A 70 -14.96 -30.79 -10.43
CA ASP A 70 -14.03 -30.86 -11.56
C ASP A 70 -12.99 -31.94 -11.30
N ASP A 71 -12.97 -32.92 -12.20
CA ASP A 71 -12.09 -34.07 -12.23
C ASP A 71 -10.60 -33.67 -12.18
N GLY A 72 -10.02 -33.84 -10.99
CA GLY A 72 -8.64 -34.26 -10.75
C GLY A 72 -7.60 -33.96 -11.84
N LYS A 73 -7.12 -32.70 -11.89
CA LYS A 73 -5.70 -32.37 -12.12
C LYS A 73 -5.42 -30.89 -11.85
N VAL A 74 -5.44 -30.49 -10.57
CA VAL A 74 -4.86 -29.21 -10.17
C VAL A 74 -3.34 -29.32 -10.29
N LYS A 75 -2.79 -28.65 -11.29
CA LYS A 75 -1.36 -28.35 -11.36
C LYS A 75 -1.10 -27.25 -10.33
N PRO A 76 -0.16 -27.35 -9.38
CA PRO A 76 0.12 -26.26 -8.46
C PRO A 76 0.78 -25.11 -9.26
N GLY A 77 -0.04 -24.13 -9.64
CA GLY A 77 0.37 -22.89 -10.28
C GLY A 77 -0.31 -21.77 -9.50
N TYR A 78 0.35 -21.38 -8.42
CA TYR A 78 -0.08 -20.51 -7.33
C TYR A 78 -1.00 -19.36 -7.74
N ALA A 79 -2.30 -19.56 -7.54
CA ALA A 79 -3.30 -18.53 -7.58
C ALA A 79 -3.41 -17.99 -6.14
N LEU A 80 -2.81 -16.82 -5.87
CA LEU A 80 -2.83 -16.20 -4.56
C LEU A 80 -3.22 -14.73 -4.71
N GLN A 81 -4.22 -14.30 -3.95
CA GLN A 81 -4.56 -12.89 -3.80
C GLN A 81 -3.40 -12.15 -3.11
N ILE A 82 -3.08 -10.96 -3.62
CA ILE A 82 -2.08 -10.07 -3.07
C ILE A 82 -2.79 -8.81 -2.55
N ILE A 83 -2.52 -8.42 -1.31
CA ILE A 83 -3.05 -7.19 -0.71
C ILE A 83 -1.88 -6.31 -0.30
N VAL A 84 -1.90 -5.06 -0.76
CA VAL A 84 -0.92 -4.02 -0.39
C VAL A 84 -1.62 -2.92 0.39
N THR A 85 -1.04 -2.50 1.50
CA THR A 85 -1.53 -1.37 2.30
C THR A 85 -0.43 -0.35 2.47
N LYS A 86 -0.79 0.93 2.37
CA LYS A 86 0.09 2.05 2.71
C LYS A 86 -0.58 2.91 3.77
N THR A 87 0.08 3.07 4.91
CA THR A 87 -0.46 3.84 6.04
C THR A 87 0.57 4.82 6.59
N GLY A 88 0.14 5.98 7.08
CA GLY A 88 1.01 6.90 7.81
C GLY A 88 1.07 8.30 7.21
N GLY A 89 2.19 8.99 7.42
CA GLY A 89 2.31 10.41 7.10
C GLY A 89 1.44 11.31 7.99
N PHE A 90 1.67 12.62 7.90
CA PHE A 90 1.17 13.58 8.89
C PHE A 90 -0.34 13.78 8.77
N ALA A 91 -0.85 13.60 7.57
CA ALA A 91 -2.26 13.68 7.24
C ALA A 91 -3.02 12.36 7.53
N GLY A 92 -2.34 11.28 7.94
CA GLY A 92 -2.97 9.99 8.20
C GLY A 92 -3.50 9.32 6.94
N VAL A 93 -2.62 9.05 5.97
CA VAL A 93 -2.97 8.29 4.75
C VAL A 93 -3.31 6.86 5.12
N GLU A 94 -4.35 6.34 4.50
CA GLU A 94 -4.70 4.92 4.48
C GLU A 94 -5.10 4.54 3.04
N ASP A 95 -4.20 3.85 2.36
CA ASP A 95 -4.42 3.33 1.01
C ASP A 95 -4.38 1.80 1.03
N ARG A 96 -5.21 1.18 0.20
CA ARG A 96 -5.35 -0.28 0.07
C ARG A 96 -5.47 -0.66 -1.40
N LEU A 97 -4.70 -1.64 -1.81
CA LEU A 97 -4.74 -2.27 -3.13
C LEU A 97 -4.98 -3.77 -2.95
N VAL A 98 -5.94 -4.32 -3.68
CA VAL A 98 -6.16 -5.77 -3.78
C VAL A 98 -5.90 -6.18 -5.22
N ILE A 99 -5.08 -7.20 -5.41
CA ILE A 99 -4.80 -7.82 -6.70
C ILE A 99 -5.32 -9.26 -6.61
N ALA A 100 -6.32 -9.57 -7.42
CA ALA A 100 -6.88 -10.90 -7.54
C ALA A 100 -5.94 -11.83 -8.34
N GLU A 101 -6.25 -13.12 -8.32
CA GLU A 101 -5.42 -14.16 -8.93
C GLU A 101 -5.28 -14.04 -10.46
N ASP A 102 -6.30 -13.46 -11.11
CA ASP A 102 -6.35 -13.18 -12.54
C ASP A 102 -5.66 -11.87 -12.95
N GLY A 103 -5.13 -11.12 -11.96
CA GLY A 103 -4.48 -9.83 -12.16
C GLY A 103 -5.42 -8.64 -12.22
N THR A 104 -6.73 -8.82 -12.03
CA THR A 104 -7.63 -7.70 -11.76
C THR A 104 -7.27 -7.06 -10.43
N TRP A 105 -7.35 -5.73 -10.34
CA TRP A 105 -7.03 -5.02 -9.11
C TRP A 105 -8.02 -3.93 -8.79
N GLU A 106 -8.17 -3.68 -7.50
CA GLU A 106 -8.97 -2.61 -6.92
C GLU A 106 -8.12 -1.80 -5.93
N TYR A 107 -8.08 -0.50 -6.14
CA TYR A 107 -7.39 0.48 -5.30
C TYR A 107 -8.41 1.36 -4.60
N THR A 108 -8.21 1.61 -3.32
CA THR A 108 -8.94 2.63 -2.55
C THR A 108 -7.92 3.38 -1.71
N GLY A 109 -7.97 4.70 -1.74
CA GLY A 109 -7.00 5.48 -0.97
C GLY A 109 -7.34 6.95 -0.92
N SER A 110 -6.52 7.70 -0.20
CA SER A 110 -6.74 9.12 0.07
C SER A 110 -6.77 9.97 -1.20
N ARG A 111 -6.08 9.52 -2.27
CA ARG A 111 -6.07 10.17 -3.59
C ARG A 111 -7.23 9.77 -4.51
N LYS A 112 -7.93 8.68 -4.17
CA LYS A 112 -9.02 8.05 -4.94
C LYS A 112 -10.07 7.51 -3.96
N PRO A 113 -10.79 8.39 -3.23
CA PRO A 113 -11.79 7.95 -2.25
C PRO A 113 -12.96 7.19 -2.89
N GLU A 114 -13.25 7.44 -4.17
CA GLU A 114 -14.24 6.71 -4.96
C GLU A 114 -13.79 5.30 -5.39
N GLY A 115 -12.51 4.99 -5.21
CA GLY A 115 -11.88 3.78 -5.70
C GLY A 115 -11.48 3.85 -7.17
N GLU A 116 -10.51 3.03 -7.55
CA GLU A 116 -10.06 2.84 -8.92
C GLU A 116 -9.81 1.34 -9.16
N SER A 117 -10.03 0.87 -10.39
CA SER A 117 -9.81 -0.54 -10.73
C SER A 117 -9.13 -0.67 -12.09
N GLY A 118 -8.50 -1.81 -12.30
CA GLY A 118 -7.84 -2.11 -13.56
C GLY A 118 -7.39 -3.56 -13.62
N THR A 119 -6.46 -3.84 -14.53
CA THR A 119 -5.91 -5.19 -14.71
C THR A 119 -4.44 -5.08 -15.04
N LEU A 120 -3.63 -5.93 -14.40
CA LEU A 120 -2.22 -6.09 -14.72
C LEU A 120 -2.05 -6.71 -16.10
N ASN A 121 -0.98 -6.35 -16.79
CA ASN A 121 -0.63 -7.08 -17.99
C ASN A 121 -0.09 -8.49 -17.64
N SER A 122 -0.09 -9.39 -18.62
CA SER A 122 0.26 -10.79 -18.39
C SER A 122 1.71 -11.02 -17.93
N ASP A 123 2.63 -10.10 -18.23
CA ASP A 123 4.03 -10.19 -17.80
C ASP A 123 4.21 -9.70 -16.37
N GLU A 124 3.52 -8.63 -15.97
CA GLU A 124 3.46 -8.14 -14.59
C GLU A 124 2.86 -9.18 -13.65
N LEU A 125 1.70 -9.75 -14.01
CA LEU A 125 1.04 -10.78 -13.22
C LEU A 125 1.95 -12.00 -13.02
N ARG A 126 2.61 -12.46 -14.08
CA ARG A 126 3.52 -13.61 -14.01
C ARG A 126 4.71 -13.34 -13.08
N ARG A 127 5.27 -12.13 -13.13
CA ARG A 127 6.36 -11.72 -12.23
C ARG A 127 5.90 -11.66 -10.79
N LEU A 128 4.75 -11.04 -10.52
CA LEU A 128 4.16 -10.98 -9.18
C LEU A 128 3.88 -12.37 -8.62
N GLN A 129 3.25 -13.27 -9.39
CA GLN A 129 3.00 -14.65 -8.96
C GLN A 129 4.29 -15.42 -8.68
N THR A 130 5.35 -15.18 -9.47
CA THR A 130 6.68 -15.80 -9.23
C THR A 130 7.31 -15.33 -7.93
N LEU A 131 7.21 -14.04 -7.61
CA LEU A 131 7.75 -13.46 -6.38
C LEU A 131 6.90 -13.84 -5.15
N ALA A 132 5.57 -13.90 -5.31
CA ALA A 132 4.60 -14.22 -4.25
C ALA A 132 4.80 -15.62 -3.64
N VAL A 133 5.43 -16.54 -4.37
CA VAL A 133 5.66 -17.92 -3.94
C VAL A 133 7.10 -18.15 -3.48
N SER A 134 7.92 -17.10 -3.52
CA SER A 134 9.28 -17.12 -3.00
C SER A 134 9.25 -17.21 -1.48
N THR A 135 9.97 -18.18 -0.93
CA THR A 135 10.17 -18.29 0.53
C THR A 135 10.92 -17.09 1.10
N GLU A 136 11.71 -16.41 0.28
CA GLU A 136 12.48 -15.23 0.68
C GLU A 136 11.57 -14.04 1.00
N LEU A 137 10.36 -13.97 0.44
CA LEU A 137 9.45 -12.82 0.62
C LEU A 137 9.14 -12.57 2.11
N PHE A 138 8.96 -13.65 2.87
CA PHE A 138 8.64 -13.63 4.29
C PHE A 138 9.83 -14.00 5.18
N ALA A 139 11.04 -14.04 4.62
CA ALA A 139 12.23 -14.20 5.41
C ALA A 139 12.38 -13.01 6.38
N PRO A 140 12.82 -13.24 7.63
CA PRO A 140 13.09 -12.15 8.56
C PRO A 140 14.06 -11.15 7.96
N PRO A 141 13.82 -9.84 8.12
CA PRO A 141 14.74 -8.83 7.62
C PRO A 141 16.12 -8.98 8.27
N GLU A 142 17.17 -8.70 7.50
CA GLU A 142 18.49 -8.51 8.09
C GLU A 142 18.43 -7.36 9.10
N LYS A 143 19.14 -7.51 10.22
CA LYS A 143 19.11 -6.50 11.29
C LYS A 143 19.95 -5.30 10.88
N THR A 144 19.35 -4.36 10.16
CA THR A 144 19.95 -3.05 9.89
C THR A 144 19.48 -2.05 10.96
N LYS A 145 20.41 -1.26 11.51
CA LYS A 145 20.01 -0.13 12.36
C LYS A 145 19.46 0.97 11.46
N PRO A 146 18.31 1.58 11.77
CA PRO A 146 17.88 2.77 11.07
C PRO A 146 18.91 3.88 11.34
N ASP A 147 19.50 4.42 10.28
CA ASP A 147 20.58 5.41 10.41
C ASP A 147 20.07 6.78 10.88
N HIS A 148 18.76 7.03 10.84
CA HIS A 148 18.15 8.33 11.13
C HIS A 148 16.82 8.24 11.89
N GLN A 149 16.47 9.32 12.62
CA GLN A 149 15.15 9.48 13.20
C GLN A 149 14.13 9.69 12.09
N CYS A 150 13.21 8.75 11.96
CA CYS A 150 12.13 8.87 11.01
C CYS A 150 10.87 9.39 11.67
N ALA A 151 10.71 10.71 11.57
CA ALA A 151 9.43 11.33 11.76
C ALA A 151 8.63 11.21 10.45
N ASP A 152 7.33 11.00 10.57
CA ASP A 152 6.38 11.16 9.47
C ASP A 152 6.51 10.20 8.27
N MET A 153 6.80 8.93 8.53
CA MET A 153 6.99 7.93 7.47
C MET A 153 5.70 7.21 7.06
N PHE A 154 5.69 6.68 5.84
CA PHE A 154 4.74 5.64 5.45
C PHE A 154 5.23 4.26 5.86
N GLN A 155 4.27 3.40 6.22
CA GLN A 155 4.43 1.97 6.41
C GLN A 155 3.72 1.26 5.26
N TYR A 156 4.41 0.29 4.67
CA TYR A 156 3.87 -0.59 3.65
C TYR A 156 3.67 -1.98 4.24
N GLY A 157 2.49 -2.56 3.99
CA GLY A 157 2.18 -3.95 4.29
C GLY A 157 1.92 -4.69 2.99
N LEU A 158 2.48 -5.89 2.87
CA LEU A 158 2.26 -6.80 1.75
C LEU A 158 1.75 -8.13 2.32
N THR A 159 0.60 -8.56 1.84
CA THR A 159 -0.01 -9.84 2.23
C THR A 159 -0.19 -10.70 0.99
N VAL A 160 0.21 -11.98 1.09
CA VAL A 160 -0.01 -13.00 0.06
C VAL A 160 -0.64 -14.20 0.76
N GLY A 161 -1.90 -14.52 0.44
CA GLY A 161 -2.67 -15.48 1.22
C GLY A 161 -2.75 -15.06 2.68
N ASP A 162 -2.32 -15.92 3.61
CA ASP A 162 -2.34 -15.66 5.05
C ASP A 162 -1.02 -15.06 5.59
N MET A 163 -0.02 -14.85 4.74
CA MET A 163 1.29 -14.35 5.16
C MET A 163 1.42 -12.86 4.91
N THR A 164 1.87 -12.11 5.91
CA THR A 164 2.08 -10.66 5.83
C THR A 164 3.51 -10.31 6.20
N THR A 165 4.12 -9.41 5.42
CA THR A 165 5.37 -8.72 5.75
C THR A 165 5.16 -7.20 5.68
N ARG A 166 5.93 -6.44 6.45
CA ARG A 166 5.80 -4.99 6.57
C ARG A 166 7.15 -4.31 6.53
N THR A 167 7.18 -3.10 5.97
CA THR A 167 8.33 -2.20 6.04
C THR A 167 7.89 -0.76 6.19
N ASN A 168 8.84 0.14 6.40
CA ASN A 168 8.63 1.58 6.36
C ASN A 168 9.63 2.23 5.40
N GLU A 169 9.36 3.47 4.99
CA GLU A 169 10.24 4.21 4.05
C GLU A 169 11.61 4.59 4.62
N CYS A 170 11.85 4.22 5.87
CA CYS A 170 12.93 4.72 6.70
C CYS A 170 14.03 3.71 6.98
N GLY A 171 13.79 2.47 6.58
CA GLY A 171 14.78 1.41 6.60
C GLY A 171 14.95 0.83 5.21
N GLU A 172 15.78 -0.20 5.15
CA GLU A 172 15.85 -1.05 3.97
C GLU A 172 14.58 -1.90 3.86
N PRO A 173 14.13 -2.22 2.63
CA PRO A 173 13.10 -3.22 2.45
C PRO A 173 13.52 -4.56 3.09
N PRO A 174 12.58 -5.42 3.52
CA PRO A 174 12.91 -6.62 4.28
C PRO A 174 13.82 -7.59 3.53
N ASN A 175 13.69 -7.63 2.20
CA ASN A 175 14.48 -8.41 1.27
C ASN A 175 14.26 -7.88 -0.16
N ASP A 176 15.08 -8.33 -1.10
CA ASP A 176 14.97 -7.96 -2.52
C ASP A 176 13.65 -8.42 -3.16
N THR A 177 13.07 -9.54 -2.70
CA THR A 177 11.79 -10.05 -3.24
C THR A 177 10.65 -9.08 -2.93
N PHE A 178 10.57 -8.56 -1.69
CA PHE A 178 9.61 -7.54 -1.31
C PHE A 178 9.78 -6.26 -2.15
N LYS A 179 11.02 -5.81 -2.32
CA LYS A 179 11.36 -4.63 -3.11
C LYS A 179 10.89 -4.77 -4.56
N ASP A 180 11.15 -5.92 -5.18
CA ASP A 180 10.76 -6.19 -6.56
C ASP A 180 9.23 -6.29 -6.72
N MET A 181 8.52 -6.86 -5.74
CA MET A 181 7.05 -6.87 -5.74
C MET A 181 6.46 -5.46 -5.67
N MET A 182 6.96 -4.65 -4.73
CA MET A 182 6.51 -3.27 -4.58
C MET A 182 6.82 -2.42 -5.81
N ALA A 183 7.95 -2.67 -6.49
CA ALA A 183 8.28 -1.99 -7.74
C ALA A 183 7.23 -2.26 -8.84
N ILE A 184 6.81 -3.52 -9.01
CA ILE A 184 5.75 -3.86 -9.98
C ILE A 184 4.42 -3.21 -9.60
N VAL A 185 4.06 -3.23 -8.32
CA VAL A 185 2.82 -2.63 -7.81
C VAL A 185 2.77 -1.13 -8.09
N HIS A 186 3.85 -0.40 -7.79
CA HIS A 186 3.92 1.05 -8.02
C HIS A 186 3.98 1.43 -9.51
N GLU A 187 4.54 0.57 -10.36
CA GLU A 187 4.58 0.81 -11.80
C GLU A 187 3.20 0.58 -12.46
N ALA A 188 2.49 -0.46 -12.04
CA ALA A 188 1.28 -0.93 -12.70
C ALA A 188 -0.03 -0.39 -12.10
N THR A 189 0.02 0.29 -10.94
CA THR A 189 -1.18 0.72 -10.20
C THR A 189 -1.06 2.16 -9.66
N PRO A 190 -2.17 2.77 -9.20
CA PRO A 190 -2.16 4.15 -8.67
C PRO A 190 -1.45 4.35 -7.31
N MET A 191 -0.92 3.28 -6.70
CA MET A 191 -0.32 3.29 -5.36
C MET A 191 1.06 3.98 -5.32
#